data_AF-A0A3C8C7N6-F1
#
_entry.id   AF-A0A3C8C7N6-F1
#
_cell.length_a   1.000
_cell.length_b   1.000
_cell.length_c   1.000
_cell.angle_alpha   90.00
_cell.angle_beta   90.00
_cell.angle_gamma   90.00
#
_symmetry.space_group_name_H-M   'P 1'
#
loop_
_entity.id
_entity.type
_entity.pdbx_description
1 polymer ?
#
loop_
_entity_poly.entity_id
_entity_poly.type
_entity_poly.pdbx_seq_one_letter_code
_entity_poly.pdbx_strand_id
1 'polypeptide(L)' 'IHETFPPSATINVQIGKHRIEGLVTGYYQMKDNQPGAIINSWNQLEIFYREDNARKKLKARVGQSVILKIN' A
#
# COMPACT_ATOMS: atom_id res chain seq x y z
N ILE A 1 -2.73 -5.02 12.26
CA ILE A 1 -4.01 -5.03 11.52
C ILE A 1 -4.44 -6.49 11.48
N HIS A 2 -5.60 -6.84 12.04
CA HIS A 2 -6.13 -8.21 12.08
C HIS A 2 -7.33 -8.34 11.13
N GLU A 3 -7.14 -7.94 9.87
CA GLU A 3 -8.17 -8.11 8.84
C GLU A 3 -7.79 -9.28 7.94
N THR A 4 -8.78 -10.07 7.56
CA THR A 4 -8.62 -11.22 6.65
C THR A 4 -9.49 -10.97 5.43
N PHE A 5 -8.88 -11.07 4.25
CA PHE A 5 -9.55 -10.87 2.98
C PHE A 5 -9.57 -12.18 2.17
N PRO A 6 -10.60 -12.40 1.34
CA PRO A 6 -10.60 -13.51 0.39
C PRO A 6 -9.35 -13.47 -0.51
N PRO A 7 -8.76 -14.63 -0.88
CA PRO A 7 -7.59 -14.67 -1.76
C PRO A 7 -7.81 -14.00 -3.13
N SER A 8 -9.05 -13.94 -3.61
CA SER A 8 -9.43 -13.31 -4.87
C SER A 8 -9.79 -11.82 -4.74
N ALA A 9 -9.80 -11.27 -3.53
CA ALA A 9 -10.20 -9.89 -3.30
C ALA A 9 -9.13 -8.93 -3.81
N THR A 10 -9.55 -7.91 -4.55
CA THR A 10 -8.67 -6.78 -4.87
C THR A 10 -8.79 -5.75 -3.76
N ILE A 11 -7.72 -5.53 -3.00
CA ILE A 11 -7.70 -4.56 -1.90
C ILE A 11 -7.12 -3.25 -2.42
N ASN A 12 -7.87 -2.18 -2.28
CA ASN A 12 -7.39 -0.82 -2.46
C ASN A 12 -6.98 -0.22 -1.12
N VAL A 13 -5.87 0.50 -1.12
CA VAL A 13 -5.33 1.14 0.08
C VAL A 13 -5.48 2.66 -0.07
N GLN A 14 -6.06 3.30 0.94
CA GLN A 14 -6.17 4.75 0.99
C GLN A 14 -5.42 5.33 2.20
N ILE A 15 -4.47 6.22 1.92
CA ILE A 15 -3.67 6.94 2.91
C ILE A 15 -3.77 8.45 2.67
N GLY A 16 -4.53 9.13 3.54
CA GLY A 16 -4.93 10.51 3.31
C GLY A 16 -5.67 10.66 1.98
N LYS A 17 -5.14 11.51 1.09
CA LYS A 17 -5.71 11.76 -0.25
C LYS A 17 -5.24 10.77 -1.33
N HIS A 18 -4.28 9.90 -1.02
CA HIS A 18 -3.70 8.99 -2.02
C HIS A 18 -4.44 7.66 -1.98
N ARG A 19 -4.84 7.20 -3.17
CA ARG A 19 -5.39 5.87 -3.40
C ARG A 19 -4.36 5.04 -4.13
N ILE A 20 -4.16 3.81 -3.67
CA ILE A 20 -3.32 2.79 -4.30
C ILE A 20 -4.25 1.65 -4.67
N GLU A 21 -4.21 1.25 -5.94
CA GLU A 21 -5.11 0.25 -6.50
C GLU A 21 -4.44 -1.12 -6.50
N GLY A 22 -5.09 -2.08 -5.83
CA GLY A 22 -4.57 -3.42 -5.70
C GLY A 22 -3.28 -3.54 -4.87
N LEU A 23 -2.90 -4.79 -4.63
CA LEU A 23 -1.59 -5.13 -4.07
C LEU A 23 -0.72 -5.70 -5.19
N VAL A 24 0.54 -5.29 -5.21
CA VAL A 24 1.56 -5.83 -6.12
C VAL A 24 2.34 -6.95 -5.43
N THR A 25 2.94 -7.83 -6.22
CA THR A 25 3.80 -8.92 -5.73
C THR A 25 5.27 -8.51 -5.64
N GLY A 26 5.63 -7.36 -6.21
CA GLY A 26 6.99 -6.83 -6.13
C GLY A 26 7.06 -5.35 -6.47
N TYR A 27 8.06 -4.67 -5.91
CA TYR A 27 8.28 -3.24 -6.12
C TYR A 27 8.39 -2.86 -7.60
N TYR A 28 9.01 -3.72 -8.42
CA TYR A 28 9.26 -3.52 -9.85
C TYR A 28 7.98 -3.42 -10.70
N GLN A 29 6.82 -3.84 -10.19
CA GLN A 29 5.54 -3.72 -10.92
C GLN A 29 5.03 -2.28 -10.95
N MET A 30 5.52 -1.42 -10.06
CA MET A 30 5.21 0.00 -10.06
C MET A 30 6.18 0.78 -10.94
N LYS A 31 5.67 1.78 -11.66
CA LYS A 31 6.51 2.72 -12.38
C LYS A 31 7.30 3.59 -11.41
N ASP A 32 8.45 4.08 -11.86
CA ASP A 32 9.26 5.02 -11.09
C ASP A 32 8.42 6.19 -10.60
N ASN A 33 8.67 6.58 -9.35
CA ASN A 33 7.93 7.64 -8.68
C ASN A 33 6.41 7.41 -8.55
N GLN A 34 5.94 6.15 -8.50
CA GLN A 34 4.56 5.83 -8.14
C GLN A 34 4.46 5.13 -6.77
N PRO A 35 3.38 5.38 -6.02
CA PRO A 35 3.11 4.64 -4.80
C PRO A 35 2.57 3.24 -5.10
N GLY A 36 2.98 2.25 -4.34
CA GLY A 36 2.47 0.88 -4.41
C GLY A 36 2.18 0.32 -3.03
N ALA A 37 1.49 -0.82 -3.00
CA ALA A 37 1.20 -1.56 -1.78
C ALA A 37 1.52 -3.05 -1.97
N ILE A 38 2.16 -3.67 -0.98
CA ILE A 38 2.62 -5.07 -1.04
C ILE A 38 2.42 -5.74 0.33
N ILE A 39 2.24 -7.05 0.36
CA ILE A 39 2.42 -7.83 1.60
C ILE A 39 3.89 -8.22 1.69
N ASN A 40 4.60 -7.66 2.67
CA ASN A 40 6.03 -7.89 2.81
C ASN A 40 6.36 -9.23 3.51
N SER A 41 7.66 -9.51 3.68
CA SER A 41 8.15 -10.76 4.29
C SER A 41 7.76 -10.96 5.76
N TRP A 42 7.24 -9.92 6.43
CA TRP A 42 6.69 -10.01 7.78
C TRP A 42 5.17 -10.22 7.78
N ASN A 43 4.57 -10.51 6.62
CA ASN A 43 3.13 -10.65 6.44
C ASN A 43 2.36 -9.39 6.86
N GLN A 44 2.94 -8.22 6.58
CA GLN A 44 2.35 -6.91 6.87
C GLN A 44 2.09 -6.16 5.56
N LEU A 45 1.01 -5.38 5.55
CA LEU A 45 0.77 -4.42 4.47
C LEU A 45 1.82 -3.31 4.53
N GLU A 46 2.60 -3.21 3.47
CA GLU A 46 3.58 -2.15 3.27
C GLU A 46 3.12 -1.21 2.16
N ILE A 47 3.22 0.09 2.43
CA ILE A 47 2.99 1.15 1.45
C ILE A 47 4.35 1.74 1.09
N PHE A 48 4.72 1.67 -0.19
CA PHE A 48 6.01 2.12 -0.68
C PHE A 48 5.88 3.16 -1.81
N TYR A 49 7.01 3.73 -2.21
CA TYR A 49 7.12 4.61 -3.38
C TYR A 49 8.32 4.13 -4.19
N ARG A 50 8.12 3.80 -5.47
CA ARG A 50 9.17 3.23 -6.30
C ARG A 50 10.36 4.19 -6.40
N GLU A 51 11.53 3.74 -5.94
CA GLU A 51 12.80 4.47 -5.92
C GLU A 51 12.78 5.80 -5.13
N ASP A 52 11.87 5.94 -4.15
CA ASP A 52 11.82 7.16 -3.30
C ASP A 52 11.26 6.85 -1.90
N ASN A 53 11.22 7.87 -1.05
CA ASN A 53 10.74 7.78 0.31
C ASN A 53 9.22 7.99 0.38
N ALA A 54 8.49 6.90 0.62
CA ALA A 54 7.02 6.92 0.73
C ALA A 54 6.51 7.87 1.82
N ARG A 55 7.16 7.93 2.98
CA ARG A 55 6.77 8.82 4.09
C ARG A 55 6.77 10.27 3.65
N LYS A 56 7.80 10.72 2.93
CA LYS A 56 7.93 12.09 2.42
C LYS A 56 6.89 12.39 1.33
N LYS A 57 6.76 11.51 0.33
CA LYS A 57 5.87 11.72 -0.81
C LYS A 57 4.40 11.70 -0.44
N LEU A 58 4.01 10.74 0.41
CA LEU A 58 2.63 10.57 0.86
C LEU A 58 2.30 11.46 2.07
N LYS A 59 3.30 12.16 2.63
CA LYS A 59 3.22 12.93 3.88
C LYS A 59 2.70 12.08 5.05
N ALA A 60 3.09 10.80 5.06
CA ALA A 60 2.61 9.82 6.02
C ALA A 60 3.23 10.01 7.41
N ARG A 61 2.51 9.60 8.45
CA ARG A 61 2.97 9.64 9.84
C ARG A 61 2.69 8.31 10.55
N VAL A 62 3.52 7.97 11.53
CA VAL A 62 3.26 6.82 12.41
C VAL A 62 1.94 7.06 13.15
N GLY A 63 1.09 6.03 13.23
CA GLY A 63 -0.24 6.11 13.83
C GLY A 63 -1.31 6.72 12.94
N GLN A 64 -0.97 7.14 11.71
CA GLN A 64 -1.97 7.62 10.75
C GLN A 64 -2.89 6.48 10.32
N SER A 65 -4.19 6.75 10.31
CA SER A 65 -5.19 5.81 9.80
C SER A 65 -5.00 5.54 8.31
N VAL A 66 -5.17 4.27 7.94
CA VAL A 66 -5.22 3.77 6.57
C VAL A 66 -6.55 3.08 6.38
N ILE A 67 -7.19 3.26 5.23
CA ILE A 67 -8.46 2.62 4.90
C ILE A 67 -8.18 1.53 3.88
N LEU A 68 -8.67 0.32 4.16
CA LEU A 68 -8.66 -0.80 3.22
C LEU A 68 -10.06 -0.94 2.63
N LYS A 69 -10.17 -1.06 1.31
CA LYS A 69 -11.44 -1.27 0.61
C LYS A 69 -11.32 -2.48 -0.31
N ILE A 70 -12.22 -3.42 -0.17
CA ILE A 70 -12.38 -4.52 -1.11
C ILE A 70 -13.11 -3.97 -2.33
N ASN A 71 -12.56 -4.22 -3.52
CA ASN A 71 -13.25 -4.08 -4.80
C ASN A 71 -13.88 -5.42 -5.21
#